data_AF-A0A8T2Q072-F1
#
_entry.id   AF-A0A8T2Q072-F1
#
_cell.length_a   1.000
_cell.length_b   1.000
_cell.length_c   1.000
_cell.angle_alpha   90.00
_cell.angle_beta   90.00
_cell.angle_gamma   90.00
#
_symmetry.space_group_name_H-M   'P 1'
#
loop_
_entity.id
_entity.type
_entity.pdbx_description
1 polymer ?
#
loop_
_entity_poly.entity_id
_entity_poly.type
_entity_poly.pdbx_seq_one_letter_code
_entity_poly.pdbx_strand_id
1 'polypeptide(L)'
;MATAAADDASPPRKRLLKLPSLGEDPNVNPFSDPRPPITAFRVLFFVLMLPLFIARVLMLFVILIICYISVKLALIGVTDALFKPFPQWRRSLLWPLRIGVRAVMFFVFGYYWIPVKGKCAPRDVSPVIVCNHISFVEPLFIFSAHLPVILSAKENAELPLVGAFLEALQIIPVDRTSPESRHSAAGQIKRRAIDNAWPHVAIFPEGTTTNGKVLVCFKTGAFSPGLPVQPMVVRYSNINPAWVNSGPYIALLYLMTQPINFMKVEYLDVCVPTSHEMAHPHSFADRVRRNMAQALGVQVTEHTFLDAKLAIEAVKLHQPADLTLAEFGIMERLFHLDYGTAKACLQKFSSMDVTHSGYLRIDEFLNALNLPLTPSTREVFQLFDTGDRGYINFREFVAGMAFLSSQTTFSSVVEAAFRACDRDHDGSLSQSEVERSLKNIFPEIKADVIKKLFDALDLDQNGIISWEEFQSFLQRNPEYLAVIMVARPEFLGARL
;
A
#
# COMPACT_ATOMS: atom_id res chain seq x y z
N MET A 1 -12.57 52.69 24.36
CA MET A 1 -12.78 51.38 25.03
C MET A 1 -12.96 50.35 23.93
N ALA A 2 -11.86 49.70 23.55
CA ALA A 2 -11.56 48.30 23.90
C ALA A 2 -12.05 47.37 22.78
N THR A 3 -11.28 46.49 22.16
CA THR A 3 -9.88 46.07 22.24
C THR A 3 -9.65 45.30 20.93
N ALA A 4 -8.68 45.72 20.11
CA ALA A 4 -8.25 44.94 18.95
C ALA A 4 -7.59 43.65 19.46
N ALA A 5 -8.14 42.51 19.05
CA ALA A 5 -7.53 41.20 19.30
C ALA A 5 -6.17 41.16 18.59
N ALA A 6 -5.15 40.80 19.36
CA ALA A 6 -3.77 40.70 18.91
C ALA A 6 -3.66 39.70 17.75
N ASP A 7 -3.12 40.16 16.63
CA ASP A 7 -2.52 39.30 15.62
C ASP A 7 -1.45 38.43 16.27
N ASP A 8 -1.60 37.11 16.14
CA ASP A 8 -0.64 36.09 16.55
C ASP A 8 0.61 36.17 15.66
N ALA A 9 1.50 37.11 16.00
CA ALA A 9 2.81 37.30 15.40
C ALA A 9 3.79 36.21 15.87
N SER A 10 3.55 34.97 15.43
CA SER A 10 4.61 33.95 15.45
C SER A 10 5.74 34.36 14.47
N PRO A 11 7.03 34.20 14.84
CA PRO A 11 8.14 34.62 13.99
C PRO A 11 8.14 33.86 12.64
N PRO A 12 8.73 34.41 11.56
CA PRO A 12 8.79 33.76 10.23
C PRO A 12 9.40 32.34 10.26
N ARG A 13 10.14 32.02 11.33
CA ARG A 13 10.73 30.71 11.66
C ARG A 13 9.72 29.55 11.63
N LYS A 14 8.47 29.75 12.09
CA LYS A 14 7.47 28.67 12.21
C LYS A 14 6.77 28.29 10.89
N ARG A 15 6.84 29.12 9.84
CA ARG A 15 6.12 28.87 8.58
C ARG A 15 6.89 28.03 7.55
N LEU A 16 8.23 28.03 7.60
CA LEU A 16 9.06 27.41 6.55
C LEU A 16 9.29 25.90 6.73
N LEU A 17 9.23 25.41 7.97
CA LEU A 17 9.49 24.01 8.31
C LEU A 17 8.21 23.24 8.68
N LYS A 18 7.01 23.78 8.47
CA LYS A 18 5.80 23.05 8.88
C LYS A 18 5.47 21.95 7.88
N LEU A 19 5.59 20.70 8.31
CA LEU A 19 5.16 19.54 7.52
C LEU A 19 3.68 19.69 7.12
N PRO A 20 3.30 19.32 5.88
CA PRO A 20 1.88 19.21 5.53
C PRO A 20 1.15 18.30 6.51
N SER A 21 -0.08 18.68 6.88
CA SER A 21 -0.91 17.84 7.74
C SER A 21 -1.18 16.50 7.06
N LEU A 22 -0.77 15.41 7.70
CA LEU A 22 -1.07 14.06 7.26
C LEU A 22 -2.52 13.66 7.60
N GLY A 23 -3.19 14.39 8.50
CA GLY A 23 -4.48 14.01 9.05
C GLY A 23 -4.34 12.97 10.17
N GLU A 24 -5.47 12.53 10.73
CA GLU A 24 -5.48 11.55 11.81
C GLU A 24 -4.82 10.24 11.40
N ASP A 25 -4.17 9.58 12.35
CA ASP A 25 -3.62 8.25 12.12
C ASP A 25 -4.76 7.24 11.88
N PRO A 26 -4.58 6.31 10.94
CA PRO A 26 -5.61 5.33 10.62
C PRO A 26 -5.86 4.42 11.83
N ASN A 27 -7.11 4.39 12.30
CA ASN A 27 -7.52 3.58 13.46
C ASN A 27 -7.57 2.06 13.18
N VAL A 28 -7.43 1.65 11.92
CA VAL A 28 -7.56 0.25 11.50
C VAL A 28 -6.48 -0.10 10.47
N ASN A 29 -5.68 -1.13 10.76
CA ASN A 29 -4.80 -1.74 9.77
C ASN A 29 -5.63 -2.63 8.81
N PRO A 30 -5.73 -2.32 7.51
CA PRO A 30 -6.47 -3.13 6.53
C PRO A 30 -5.81 -4.48 6.21
N PHE A 31 -4.53 -4.63 6.52
CA PHE A 31 -3.73 -5.83 6.23
C PHE A 31 -3.50 -6.70 7.46
N SER A 32 -4.27 -6.48 8.52
CA SER A 32 -4.18 -7.28 9.73
C SER A 32 -5.56 -7.72 10.20
N ASP A 33 -5.71 -9.02 10.36
CA ASP A 33 -6.90 -9.61 10.96
C ASP A 33 -6.45 -10.73 11.92
N PRO A 34 -6.00 -10.36 13.13
CA PRO A 34 -5.56 -11.34 14.10
C PRO A 34 -6.72 -12.28 14.38
N ARG A 35 -6.55 -13.55 13.98
CA ARG A 35 -7.55 -14.57 14.26
C ARG A 35 -7.65 -14.74 15.77
N PRO A 36 -8.85 -15.06 16.31
CA PRO A 36 -8.96 -15.28 17.74
C PRO A 36 -8.06 -16.46 18.16
N PRO A 37 -7.56 -16.47 19.40
CA PRO A 37 -6.64 -17.50 19.86
C PRO A 37 -7.22 -18.90 19.67
N ILE A 38 -6.34 -19.87 19.42
CA ILE A 38 -6.73 -21.28 19.32
C ILE A 38 -7.10 -21.76 20.73
N THR A 39 -8.39 -21.85 21.00
CA THR A 39 -8.92 -22.42 22.25
C THR A 39 -9.03 -23.94 22.15
N ALA A 40 -9.06 -24.65 23.29
CA ALA A 40 -9.31 -26.09 23.32
C ALA A 40 -10.61 -26.46 22.59
N PHE A 41 -11.64 -25.62 22.70
CA PHE A 41 -12.89 -25.75 21.95
C PHE A 41 -12.67 -25.71 20.43
N ARG A 42 -11.83 -24.81 19.92
CA ARG A 42 -11.52 -24.74 18.48
C ARG A 42 -10.75 -25.96 18.00
N VAL A 43 -9.79 -26.44 18.79
CA VAL A 43 -9.06 -27.67 18.46
C VAL A 43 -10.04 -28.84 18.38
N LEU A 44 -10.89 -29.01 19.38
CA LEU A 44 -11.92 -30.04 19.40
C LEU A 44 -12.85 -29.91 18.18
N PHE A 45 -13.31 -28.70 17.88
CA PHE A 45 -14.14 -28.43 16.71
C PHE A 45 -13.44 -28.84 15.40
N PHE A 46 -12.16 -28.51 15.21
CA PHE A 46 -11.39 -28.92 14.04
C PHE A 46 -11.28 -30.44 13.91
N VAL A 47 -11.01 -31.14 15.03
CA VAL A 47 -10.93 -32.61 15.04
C VAL A 47 -12.27 -33.22 14.67
N LEU A 48 -13.38 -32.70 15.21
CA LEU A 48 -14.73 -33.17 14.90
C LEU A 48 -15.13 -32.89 13.44
N MET A 49 -14.65 -31.79 12.85
CA MET A 49 -14.93 -31.41 11.47
C MET A 49 -13.95 -32.01 10.45
N LEU A 50 -12.96 -32.79 10.89
CA LEU A 50 -11.97 -33.42 10.00
C LEU A 50 -12.60 -34.34 8.94
N PRO A 51 -13.61 -35.19 9.24
CA PRO A 51 -14.26 -36.00 8.21
C PRO A 51 -14.96 -35.15 7.13
N LEU A 52 -15.62 -34.06 7.54
CA LEU A 52 -16.25 -33.12 6.61
C LEU A 52 -15.20 -32.41 5.75
N PHE A 53 -14.09 -31.98 6.35
CA PHE A 53 -12.98 -31.38 5.64
C PHE A 53 -12.43 -32.32 4.56
N ILE A 54 -12.14 -33.58 4.91
CA ILE A 54 -11.64 -34.58 3.96
C ILE A 54 -12.64 -34.79 2.81
N ALA A 55 -13.93 -34.96 3.13
CA ALA A 55 -14.97 -35.11 2.11
C ALA A 55 -15.03 -33.91 1.15
N ARG A 56 -14.87 -32.69 1.67
CA ARG A 56 -14.85 -31.45 0.88
C ARG A 56 -13.61 -31.31 0.01
N VAL A 57 -12.44 -31.73 0.51
CA VAL A 57 -11.21 -31.78 -0.29
C VAL A 57 -11.39 -32.76 -1.47
N LEU A 58 -11.90 -33.96 -1.21
CA LEU A 58 -12.18 -34.94 -2.26
C LEU A 58 -13.17 -34.39 -3.29
N MET A 59 -14.26 -33.77 -2.82
CA MET A 59 -15.26 -33.14 -3.69
C MET A 59 -14.66 -32.02 -4.54
N LEU A 60 -13.77 -31.20 -3.97
CA LEU A 60 -13.06 -30.14 -4.69
C LEU A 60 -12.25 -30.75 -5.85
N PHE A 61 -11.50 -31.83 -5.63
CA PHE A 61 -10.74 -32.48 -6.69
C PHE A 61 -11.64 -33.02 -7.81
N VAL A 62 -12.76 -33.67 -7.47
CA VAL A 62 -13.71 -34.17 -8.46
C VAL A 62 -14.27 -33.02 -9.32
N ILE A 63 -14.70 -31.92 -8.68
CA ILE A 63 -15.23 -30.75 -9.40
C ILE A 63 -14.14 -30.13 -10.29
N LEU A 64 -12.91 -29.98 -9.79
CA LEU A 64 -11.80 -29.42 -10.56
C LEU A 64 -11.48 -30.26 -11.80
N ILE A 65 -11.49 -31.59 -11.71
CA ILE A 65 -11.26 -32.48 -12.86
C ILE A 65 -12.34 -32.29 -13.93
N ILE A 66 -13.62 -32.25 -13.53
CA ILE A 66 -14.75 -32.04 -14.46
C ILE A 66 -14.60 -30.68 -15.17
N CYS A 67 -14.34 -29.62 -14.40
CA CYS A 67 -14.13 -28.28 -14.94
C CYS A 67 -12.89 -28.22 -15.85
N TYR A 68 -11.81 -28.92 -15.49
CA TYR A 68 -10.58 -28.95 -16.27
C TYR A 68 -10.79 -29.61 -17.65
N ILE A 69 -11.57 -30.69 -17.72
CA ILE A 69 -11.93 -31.33 -19.00
C ILE A 69 -12.69 -30.33 -19.90
N SER A 70 -13.70 -29.65 -19.35
CA SER A 70 -14.47 -28.61 -20.06
C SER A 70 -13.57 -27.47 -20.58
N VAL A 71 -12.65 -26.98 -19.75
CA VAL A 71 -11.66 -25.97 -20.12
C VAL A 71 -10.73 -26.44 -21.22
N LYS A 72 -10.19 -27.66 -21.12
CA LYS A 72 -9.28 -28.21 -22.14
C LYS A 72 -10.00 -28.38 -23.48
N LEU A 73 -11.25 -28.84 -23.48
CA LEU A 73 -12.08 -28.92 -24.69
C LEU A 73 -12.29 -27.53 -25.32
N ALA A 74 -12.55 -26.51 -24.51
CA ALA A 74 -12.69 -25.14 -25.00
C ALA A 74 -11.39 -24.60 -25.62
N LEU A 75 -10.23 -25.01 -25.09
CA LEU A 75 -8.91 -24.56 -25.58
C LEU A 75 -8.37 -25.33 -26.80
N ILE A 76 -9.04 -26.40 -27.25
CA ILE A 76 -8.58 -27.15 -28.44
C ILE A 76 -8.52 -26.21 -29.65
N GLY A 77 -7.34 -26.18 -30.30
CA GLY A 77 -7.09 -25.36 -31.49
C GLY A 77 -7.01 -23.85 -31.23
N VAL A 78 -6.83 -23.42 -29.98
CA VAL A 78 -6.60 -22.01 -29.64
C VAL A 78 -5.11 -21.74 -29.48
N THR A 79 -4.60 -20.74 -30.20
CA THR A 79 -3.22 -20.25 -30.05
C THR A 79 -3.16 -18.86 -29.41
N ASP A 80 -4.20 -18.03 -29.59
CA ASP A 80 -4.24 -16.62 -29.14
C ASP A 80 -5.35 -16.36 -28.12
N ALA A 81 -5.53 -17.24 -27.13
CA ALA A 81 -6.66 -17.19 -26.20
C ALA A 81 -6.81 -15.83 -25.49
N LEU A 82 -5.71 -15.13 -25.24
CA LEU A 82 -5.72 -13.85 -24.51
C LEU A 82 -6.03 -12.64 -25.40
N PHE A 83 -5.86 -12.74 -26.72
CA PHE A 83 -5.92 -11.58 -27.63
C PHE A 83 -7.20 -11.51 -28.46
N LYS A 84 -7.92 -12.63 -28.61
CA LYS A 84 -9.16 -12.71 -29.40
C LYS A 84 -10.32 -13.20 -28.54
N PRO A 85 -11.50 -12.54 -28.58
CA PRO A 85 -12.65 -13.00 -27.81
C PRO A 85 -13.10 -14.38 -28.30
N PHE A 86 -13.49 -15.25 -27.37
CA PHE A 86 -14.03 -16.55 -27.77
C PHE A 86 -15.35 -16.42 -28.53
N PRO A 87 -15.54 -17.20 -29.62
CA PRO A 87 -16.83 -17.29 -30.30
C PRO A 87 -17.88 -17.91 -29.37
N GLN A 88 -19.15 -17.64 -29.65
CA GLN A 88 -20.26 -18.02 -28.77
C GLN A 88 -20.32 -19.53 -28.48
N TRP A 89 -20.05 -20.38 -29.47
CA TRP A 89 -20.04 -21.84 -29.28
C TRP A 89 -18.97 -22.29 -28.27
N ARG A 90 -17.78 -21.66 -28.29
CA ARG A 90 -16.68 -21.96 -27.36
C ARG A 90 -16.99 -21.42 -25.96
N ARG A 91 -17.68 -20.28 -25.86
CA ARG A 91 -18.18 -19.79 -24.56
C ARG A 91 -19.20 -20.72 -23.94
N SER A 92 -20.07 -21.32 -24.75
CA SER A 92 -21.01 -22.34 -24.26
C SER A 92 -20.30 -23.56 -23.66
N LEU A 93 -19.10 -23.92 -24.17
CA LEU A 93 -18.29 -25.00 -23.58
C LEU A 93 -17.75 -24.67 -22.18
N LEU A 94 -17.70 -23.39 -21.79
CA LEU A 94 -17.31 -22.94 -20.45
C LEU A 94 -18.49 -22.91 -19.47
N TRP A 95 -19.72 -23.20 -19.92
CA TRP A 95 -20.88 -23.22 -19.02
C TRP A 95 -20.77 -24.21 -17.85
N PRO A 96 -20.19 -25.42 -18.01
CA PRO A 96 -19.90 -26.32 -16.90
C PRO A 96 -19.02 -25.69 -15.82
N LEU A 97 -18.12 -24.76 -16.17
CA LEU A 97 -17.30 -24.04 -15.21
C LEU A 97 -18.15 -23.19 -14.25
N ARG A 98 -19.26 -22.59 -14.72
CA ARG A 98 -20.17 -21.83 -13.84
C ARG A 98 -20.81 -22.73 -12.80
N ILE A 99 -21.28 -23.89 -13.24
CA ILE A 99 -21.87 -24.89 -12.34
C ILE A 99 -20.82 -25.39 -11.37
N GLY A 100 -19.63 -25.75 -11.87
CA GLY A 100 -18.54 -26.25 -11.05
C GLY A 100 -18.10 -25.25 -9.99
N VAL A 101 -17.92 -23.97 -10.36
CA VAL A 101 -17.58 -22.91 -9.39
C VAL A 101 -18.72 -22.72 -8.38
N ARG A 102 -19.99 -22.73 -8.82
CA ARG A 102 -21.13 -22.68 -7.89
C ARG A 102 -21.19 -23.89 -6.96
N ALA A 103 -20.82 -25.08 -7.45
CA ALA A 103 -20.72 -26.32 -6.70
C ALA A 103 -19.57 -26.29 -5.70
N VAL A 104 -18.42 -25.69 -6.04
CA VAL A 104 -17.33 -25.42 -5.08
C VAL A 104 -17.84 -24.53 -3.96
N MET A 105 -18.52 -23.41 -4.28
CA MET A 105 -19.09 -22.55 -3.26
C MET A 105 -20.08 -23.29 -2.35
N PHE A 106 -20.92 -24.16 -2.92
CA PHE A 106 -21.94 -24.92 -2.18
C PHE A 106 -21.34 -26.07 -1.34
N PHE A 107 -20.69 -27.04 -1.99
CA PHE A 107 -20.26 -28.28 -1.35
C PHE A 107 -18.95 -28.12 -0.58
N VAL A 108 -18.00 -27.34 -1.11
CA VAL A 108 -16.65 -27.21 -0.53
C VAL A 108 -16.61 -26.11 0.51
N PHE A 109 -17.21 -24.96 0.24
CA PHE A 109 -17.18 -23.81 1.15
C PHE A 109 -18.46 -23.58 1.93
N GLY A 110 -19.51 -24.39 1.76
CA GLY A 110 -20.72 -24.28 2.58
C GLY A 110 -21.49 -22.95 2.40
N TYR A 111 -21.31 -22.24 1.28
CA TYR A 111 -22.15 -21.11 0.87
C TYR A 111 -23.40 -21.63 0.16
N TYR A 112 -24.32 -22.17 0.97
CA TYR A 112 -25.56 -22.77 0.47
C TYR A 112 -26.48 -21.71 -0.13
N TRP A 113 -26.67 -20.61 0.59
CA TRP A 113 -27.51 -19.48 0.20
C TRP A 113 -26.72 -18.17 0.21
N ILE A 114 -26.80 -17.42 -0.90
CA ILE A 114 -26.10 -16.15 -1.07
C ILE A 114 -27.16 -15.09 -1.41
N PRO A 115 -27.58 -14.25 -0.43
CA PRO A 115 -28.47 -13.14 -0.71
C PRO A 115 -27.79 -12.14 -1.66
N VAL A 116 -28.46 -11.86 -2.79
CA VAL A 116 -28.03 -10.87 -3.78
C VAL A 116 -29.04 -9.73 -3.80
N LYS A 117 -28.58 -8.51 -3.51
CA LYS A 117 -29.35 -7.28 -3.64
C LYS A 117 -28.94 -6.55 -4.93
N GLY A 118 -29.91 -6.01 -5.65
CA GLY A 118 -29.68 -5.40 -6.96
C GLY A 118 -29.44 -6.42 -8.07
N LYS A 119 -29.07 -5.94 -9.26
CA LYS A 119 -28.77 -6.77 -10.42
C LYS A 119 -27.53 -6.24 -11.14
N CYS A 120 -26.76 -7.13 -11.75
CA CYS A 120 -25.70 -6.73 -12.65
C CYS A 120 -26.30 -6.00 -13.85
N ALA A 121 -25.74 -4.85 -14.18
CA ALA A 121 -26.10 -4.07 -15.34
C ALA A 121 -25.73 -4.84 -16.61
N PRO A 122 -26.55 -4.73 -17.66
CA PRO A 122 -26.17 -5.18 -19.00
C PRO A 122 -24.83 -4.59 -19.42
N ARG A 123 -24.05 -5.35 -20.22
CA ARG A 123 -22.69 -4.98 -20.60
C ARG A 123 -22.62 -3.67 -21.38
N ASP A 124 -23.61 -3.43 -22.23
CA ASP A 124 -23.79 -2.21 -23.01
C ASP A 124 -24.02 -0.97 -22.14
N VAL A 125 -24.57 -1.14 -20.93
CA VAL A 125 -24.73 -0.06 -19.95
C VAL A 125 -23.47 0.13 -19.11
N SER A 126 -22.89 -0.98 -18.61
CA SER A 126 -21.68 -0.96 -17.80
C SER A 126 -20.78 -2.16 -18.13
N PRO A 127 -19.70 -1.97 -18.91
CA PRO A 127 -18.81 -3.06 -19.28
C PRO A 127 -17.88 -3.49 -18.13
N VAL A 128 -17.68 -2.63 -17.14
CA VAL A 128 -16.76 -2.85 -16.02
C VAL A 128 -17.54 -3.07 -14.72
N ILE A 129 -17.16 -4.10 -13.97
CA ILE A 129 -17.63 -4.38 -12.61
C ILE A 129 -16.45 -4.18 -11.66
N VAL A 130 -16.63 -3.40 -10.59
CA VAL A 130 -15.60 -3.27 -9.54
C VAL A 130 -16.08 -3.89 -8.23
N CYS A 131 -15.21 -4.60 -7.52
CA CYS A 131 -15.57 -5.29 -6.28
C CYS A 131 -14.52 -5.08 -5.19
N ASN A 132 -14.96 -4.95 -3.92
CA ASN A 132 -14.01 -5.03 -2.79
C ASN A 132 -13.39 -6.43 -2.72
N HIS A 133 -12.17 -6.54 -2.21
CA HIS A 133 -11.39 -7.77 -2.28
C HIS A 133 -10.84 -8.18 -0.91
N ILE A 134 -11.48 -9.18 -0.31
CA ILE A 134 -11.14 -9.76 0.98
C ILE A 134 -10.48 -11.12 0.78
N SER A 135 -10.98 -11.92 -0.17
CA SER A 135 -10.51 -13.29 -0.38
C SER A 135 -10.65 -13.80 -1.83
N PHE A 136 -10.45 -15.11 -2.02
CA PHE A 136 -10.59 -15.83 -3.28
C PHE A 136 -12.06 -16.16 -3.55
N VAL A 137 -12.96 -15.97 -2.56
CA VAL A 137 -14.38 -16.30 -2.67
C VAL A 137 -15.11 -15.32 -3.60
N GLU A 138 -14.70 -14.05 -3.64
CA GLU A 138 -15.31 -13.03 -4.50
C GLU A 138 -15.11 -13.33 -5.99
N PRO A 139 -13.89 -13.63 -6.48
CA PRO A 139 -13.71 -14.15 -7.83
C PRO A 139 -14.60 -15.36 -8.15
N LEU A 140 -14.74 -16.32 -7.23
CA LEU A 140 -15.59 -17.51 -7.45
C LEU A 140 -17.06 -17.13 -7.61
N PHE A 141 -17.58 -16.25 -6.76
CA PHE A 141 -18.95 -15.74 -6.92
C PHE A 141 -19.13 -15.08 -8.28
N ILE A 142 -18.22 -14.16 -8.63
CA ILE A 142 -18.26 -13.41 -9.89
C ILE A 142 -18.19 -14.36 -11.10
N PHE A 143 -17.34 -15.39 -11.09
CA PHE A 143 -17.25 -16.39 -12.16
C PHE A 143 -18.53 -17.20 -12.29
N SER A 144 -19.11 -17.65 -11.17
CA SER A 144 -20.38 -18.39 -11.22
C SER A 144 -21.52 -17.53 -11.80
N ALA A 145 -21.54 -16.24 -11.45
CA ALA A 145 -22.59 -15.32 -11.83
C ALA A 145 -22.44 -14.76 -13.25
N HIS A 146 -21.21 -14.51 -13.74
CA HIS A 146 -21.01 -13.71 -14.97
C HIS A 146 -19.95 -14.24 -15.95
N LEU A 147 -19.06 -15.17 -15.56
CA LEU A 147 -17.83 -15.52 -16.33
C LEU A 147 -17.12 -14.29 -16.97
N PRO A 148 -16.78 -13.25 -16.19
CA PRO A 148 -16.12 -12.08 -16.75
C PRO A 148 -14.63 -12.35 -17.00
N VAL A 149 -14.00 -11.46 -17.75
CA VAL A 149 -12.54 -11.32 -17.75
C VAL A 149 -12.13 -10.67 -16.45
N ILE A 150 -11.19 -11.27 -15.72
CA ILE A 150 -10.64 -10.74 -14.46
C ILE A 150 -9.16 -10.39 -14.63
N LEU A 151 -8.69 -9.43 -13.83
CA LEU A 151 -7.27 -9.15 -13.64
C LEU A 151 -6.67 -10.07 -12.57
N SER A 152 -5.55 -10.72 -12.89
CA SER A 152 -4.83 -11.59 -11.95
C SER A 152 -3.34 -11.30 -11.94
N ALA A 153 -2.69 -11.59 -10.80
CA ALA A 153 -1.24 -11.61 -10.70
C ALA A 153 -0.66 -12.64 -11.68
N LYS A 154 0.48 -12.32 -12.31
CA LYS A 154 1.11 -13.14 -13.36
C LYS A 154 1.55 -14.51 -12.83
N GLU A 155 1.99 -14.55 -11.59
CA GLU A 155 2.47 -15.75 -10.87
C GLU A 155 1.37 -16.82 -10.77
N ASN A 156 0.09 -16.42 -10.75
CA ASN A 156 -1.02 -17.36 -10.71
C ASN A 156 -1.12 -18.21 -11.99
N ALA A 157 -0.56 -17.74 -13.12
CA ALA A 157 -0.55 -18.49 -14.38
C ALA A 157 0.50 -19.60 -14.40
N GLU A 158 1.50 -19.53 -13.52
CA GLU A 158 2.58 -20.53 -13.41
C GLU A 158 2.14 -21.76 -12.60
N LEU A 159 1.02 -21.66 -11.87
CA LEU A 159 0.49 -22.76 -11.08
C LEU A 159 -0.07 -23.89 -11.97
N PRO A 160 0.30 -25.16 -11.70
CA PRO A 160 -0.27 -26.31 -12.40
C PRO A 160 -1.79 -26.35 -12.31
N LEU A 161 -2.47 -26.74 -13.39
CA LEU A 161 -3.93 -26.71 -13.58
C LEU A 161 -4.55 -25.31 -13.64
N VAL A 162 -4.16 -24.39 -12.74
CA VAL A 162 -4.70 -23.03 -12.66
C VAL A 162 -4.44 -22.26 -13.96
N GLY A 163 -3.24 -22.37 -14.55
CA GLY A 163 -2.90 -21.69 -15.81
C GLY A 163 -3.90 -21.94 -16.94
N ALA A 164 -4.38 -23.19 -17.10
CA ALA A 164 -5.38 -23.53 -18.12
C ALA A 164 -6.74 -22.85 -17.85
N PHE A 165 -7.15 -22.75 -16.58
CA PHE A 165 -8.35 -22.00 -16.21
C PHE A 165 -8.18 -20.51 -16.51
N LEU A 166 -7.03 -19.92 -16.17
CA LEU A 166 -6.78 -18.50 -16.42
C LEU A 166 -6.77 -18.17 -17.92
N GLU A 167 -6.19 -19.06 -18.73
CA GLU A 167 -6.19 -18.94 -20.19
C GLU A 167 -7.61 -19.03 -20.77
N ALA A 168 -8.40 -20.01 -20.35
CA ALA A 168 -9.78 -20.18 -20.83
C ALA A 168 -10.73 -19.08 -20.36
N LEU A 169 -10.51 -18.52 -19.17
CA LEU A 169 -11.20 -17.34 -18.67
C LEU A 169 -10.67 -16.03 -19.29
N GLN A 170 -9.68 -16.14 -20.18
CA GLN A 170 -9.04 -15.04 -20.87
C GLN A 170 -8.58 -13.95 -19.89
N ILE A 171 -7.94 -14.32 -18.78
CA ILE A 171 -7.54 -13.38 -17.73
C ILE A 171 -6.50 -12.36 -18.25
N ILE A 172 -6.52 -11.15 -17.69
CA ILE A 172 -5.49 -10.14 -17.95
C ILE A 172 -4.37 -10.34 -16.90
N PRO A 173 -3.20 -10.89 -17.28
CA PRO A 173 -2.08 -11.05 -16.36
C PRO A 173 -1.43 -9.69 -16.07
N VAL A 174 -1.10 -9.44 -14.81
CA VAL A 174 -0.46 -8.20 -14.37
C VAL A 174 0.68 -8.51 -13.42
N ASP A 175 1.88 -8.04 -13.75
CA ASP A 175 2.96 -7.89 -12.77
C ASP A 175 2.80 -6.51 -12.11
N ARG A 176 2.55 -6.51 -10.79
CA ARG A 176 2.31 -5.29 -10.02
C ARG A 176 3.58 -4.49 -9.75
N THR A 177 4.74 -5.11 -9.92
CA THR A 177 6.06 -4.50 -9.70
C THR A 177 6.58 -3.78 -10.95
N SER A 178 6.26 -4.26 -12.15
CA SER A 178 6.63 -3.62 -13.42
C SER A 178 5.64 -2.52 -13.82
N PRO A 179 6.11 -1.26 -14.00
CA PRO A 179 5.30 -0.19 -14.58
C PRO A 179 4.80 -0.50 -15.99
N GLU A 180 5.62 -1.14 -16.84
CA GLU A 180 5.24 -1.50 -18.22
C GLU A 180 4.11 -2.53 -18.22
N SER A 181 4.17 -3.52 -17.34
CA SER A 181 3.12 -4.53 -17.21
C SER A 181 1.79 -3.89 -16.79
N ARG A 182 1.82 -2.96 -15.83
CA ARG A 182 0.63 -2.20 -15.42
C ARG A 182 0.06 -1.36 -16.56
N HIS A 183 0.91 -0.73 -17.36
CA HIS A 183 0.48 0.04 -18.53
C HIS A 183 -0.17 -0.85 -19.60
N SER A 184 0.45 -1.99 -19.91
CA SER A 184 -0.11 -3.00 -20.83
C SER A 184 -1.46 -3.52 -20.35
N ALA A 185 -1.58 -3.82 -19.05
CA ALA A 185 -2.83 -4.27 -18.45
C ALA A 185 -3.95 -3.23 -18.59
N ALA A 186 -3.67 -1.96 -18.34
CA ALA A 186 -4.64 -0.87 -18.53
C ALA A 186 -5.10 -0.77 -19.99
N GLY A 187 -4.18 -0.94 -20.96
CA GLY A 187 -4.51 -1.00 -22.38
C GLY A 187 -5.44 -2.17 -22.72
N GLN A 188 -5.20 -3.35 -22.14
CA GLN A 188 -6.07 -4.52 -22.32
C GLN A 188 -7.45 -4.33 -21.69
N ILE A 189 -7.54 -3.74 -20.50
CA ILE A 189 -8.81 -3.39 -19.86
C ILE A 189 -9.62 -2.49 -20.79
N LYS A 190 -9.01 -1.41 -21.27
CA LYS A 190 -9.68 -0.46 -22.18
C LYS A 190 -10.19 -1.15 -23.44
N ARG A 191 -9.33 -1.91 -24.13
CA ARG A 191 -9.70 -2.63 -25.36
C ARG A 191 -10.86 -3.58 -25.14
N ARG A 192 -10.81 -4.39 -24.08
CA ARG A 192 -11.82 -5.41 -23.80
C ARG A 192 -13.11 -4.83 -23.23
N ALA A 193 -13.06 -3.69 -22.53
CA ALA A 193 -14.26 -3.02 -22.04
C ALA A 193 -15.05 -2.36 -23.19
N ILE A 194 -14.37 -1.76 -24.17
CA ILE A 194 -15.02 -1.11 -25.32
C ILE A 194 -15.65 -2.14 -26.28
N ASP A 195 -14.96 -3.26 -26.54
CA ASP A 195 -15.41 -4.26 -27.50
C ASP A 195 -16.47 -5.20 -26.91
N ASN A 196 -17.74 -5.02 -27.31
CA ASN A 196 -18.90 -5.85 -26.93
C ASN A 196 -18.75 -7.33 -27.28
N ALA A 197 -17.79 -7.71 -28.12
CA ALA A 197 -17.47 -9.12 -28.33
C ALA A 197 -16.92 -9.77 -27.06
N TRP A 198 -16.26 -9.06 -26.15
CA TRP A 198 -15.77 -9.59 -24.86
C TRP A 198 -16.87 -9.68 -23.80
N PRO A 199 -16.77 -10.54 -22.76
CA PRO A 199 -17.66 -10.46 -21.61
C PRO A 199 -17.37 -9.21 -20.76
N HIS A 200 -18.11 -9.01 -19.67
CA HIS A 200 -17.78 -7.98 -18.68
C HIS A 200 -16.32 -8.11 -18.20
N VAL A 201 -15.73 -6.98 -17.81
CA VAL A 201 -14.41 -6.94 -17.16
C VAL A 201 -14.62 -6.70 -15.67
N ALA A 202 -14.24 -7.65 -14.83
CA ALA A 202 -14.35 -7.53 -13.38
C ALA A 202 -12.97 -7.22 -12.77
N ILE A 203 -12.91 -6.18 -11.94
CA ILE A 203 -11.68 -5.64 -11.38
C ILE A 203 -11.83 -5.46 -9.87
N PHE A 204 -10.78 -5.82 -9.14
CA PHE A 204 -10.65 -5.53 -7.72
C PHE A 204 -9.77 -4.28 -7.57
N PRO A 205 -10.34 -3.07 -7.46
CA PRO A 205 -9.58 -1.83 -7.59
C PRO A 205 -8.62 -1.59 -6.42
N GLU A 206 -8.78 -2.27 -5.28
CA GLU A 206 -7.81 -2.28 -4.17
C GLU A 206 -6.41 -2.77 -4.63
N GLY A 207 -6.36 -3.60 -5.67
CA GLY A 207 -5.11 -4.17 -6.19
C GLY A 207 -4.44 -5.17 -5.25
N THR A 208 -5.09 -5.51 -4.13
CA THR A 208 -4.66 -6.46 -3.10
C THR A 208 -5.88 -6.98 -2.33
N THR A 209 -5.68 -7.94 -1.43
CA THR A 209 -6.71 -8.38 -0.47
C THR A 209 -6.57 -7.66 0.87
N THR A 210 -7.69 -7.32 1.49
CA THR A 210 -7.77 -6.67 2.81
C THR A 210 -8.60 -7.49 3.81
N ASN A 211 -8.69 -7.03 5.05
CA ASN A 211 -9.56 -7.62 6.07
C ASN A 211 -11.05 -7.19 5.93
N GLY A 212 -11.37 -6.28 5.01
CA GLY A 212 -12.72 -5.78 4.78
C GLY A 212 -13.28 -4.83 5.87
N LYS A 213 -12.48 -4.42 6.86
CA LYS A 213 -12.90 -3.48 7.92
C LYS A 213 -12.86 -2.01 7.46
N VAL A 214 -12.04 -1.72 6.45
CA VAL A 214 -11.90 -0.42 5.78
C VAL A 214 -11.63 -0.63 4.30
N LEU A 215 -11.88 0.38 3.46
CA LEU A 215 -11.49 0.35 2.04
C LEU A 215 -10.20 1.14 1.79
N VAL A 216 -9.21 0.46 1.24
CA VAL A 216 -7.92 1.04 0.82
C VAL A 216 -8.06 1.83 -0.49
N CYS A 217 -7.01 2.58 -0.86
CA CYS A 217 -6.98 3.34 -2.10
C CYS A 217 -7.19 2.48 -3.34
N PHE A 218 -8.06 2.96 -4.22
CA PHE A 218 -8.35 2.31 -5.49
C PHE A 218 -7.30 2.69 -6.54
N LYS A 219 -6.79 1.68 -7.24
CA LYS A 219 -5.96 1.85 -8.42
C LYS A 219 -6.82 2.34 -9.58
N THR A 220 -6.26 3.22 -10.40
CA THR A 220 -6.97 3.89 -11.49
C THR A 220 -7.23 3.00 -12.71
N GLY A 221 -6.63 1.80 -12.80
CA GLY A 221 -6.72 0.96 -13.99
C GLY A 221 -8.14 0.65 -14.49
N ALA A 222 -9.11 0.50 -13.58
CA ALA A 222 -10.53 0.30 -13.93
C ALA A 222 -11.22 1.57 -14.44
N PHE A 223 -10.69 2.74 -14.09
CA PHE A 223 -11.31 4.05 -14.23
C PHE A 223 -10.68 4.89 -15.36
N SER A 224 -9.41 4.64 -15.69
CA SER A 224 -8.68 5.31 -16.77
C SER A 224 -9.33 5.20 -18.17
N PRO A 225 -10.10 4.15 -18.51
CA PRO A 225 -10.84 4.12 -19.77
C PRO A 225 -11.94 5.19 -19.91
N GLY A 226 -12.40 5.79 -18.81
CA GLY A 226 -13.52 6.75 -18.82
C GLY A 226 -14.87 6.13 -19.15
N LEU A 227 -15.05 4.83 -18.88
CA LEU A 227 -16.28 4.07 -19.12
C LEU A 227 -17.14 3.98 -17.85
N PRO A 228 -18.46 3.73 -17.98
CA PRO A 228 -19.31 3.42 -16.84
C PRO A 228 -18.81 2.18 -16.08
N VAL A 229 -18.86 2.26 -14.75
CA VAL A 229 -18.42 1.20 -13.84
C VAL A 229 -19.57 0.87 -12.90
N GLN A 230 -19.88 -0.42 -12.73
CA GLN A 230 -20.84 -0.88 -11.73
C GLN A 230 -20.10 -1.40 -10.49
N PRO A 231 -20.26 -0.75 -9.34
CA PRO A 231 -19.70 -1.27 -8.10
C PRO A 231 -20.53 -2.44 -7.57
N MET A 232 -19.85 -3.46 -7.06
CA MET A 232 -20.41 -4.60 -6.35
C MET A 232 -19.72 -4.69 -4.99
N VAL A 233 -20.49 -4.79 -3.91
CA VAL A 233 -19.93 -4.95 -2.57
C VAL A 233 -20.28 -6.32 -2.00
N VAL A 234 -19.29 -6.95 -1.39
CA VAL A 234 -19.40 -8.26 -0.75
C VAL A 234 -19.12 -8.13 0.74
N ARG A 235 -20.02 -8.70 1.54
CA ARG A 235 -19.91 -8.75 3.01
C ARG A 235 -19.90 -10.19 3.47
N TYR A 236 -19.05 -10.47 4.45
CA TYR A 236 -19.01 -11.76 5.13
C TYR A 236 -19.59 -11.61 6.54
N SER A 237 -20.27 -12.65 6.99
CA SER A 237 -20.77 -12.74 8.37
C SER A 237 -20.30 -14.04 9.00
N ASN A 238 -20.19 -14.06 10.33
CA ASN A 238 -19.59 -15.13 11.14
C ASN A 238 -18.07 -15.22 11.02
N ILE A 239 -17.55 -15.72 9.89
CA ILE A 239 -16.10 -15.90 9.69
C ILE A 239 -15.63 -15.05 8.52
N ASN A 240 -14.57 -14.27 8.77
CA ASN A 240 -13.89 -13.51 7.75
C ASN A 240 -12.98 -14.44 6.93
N PRO A 241 -13.17 -14.57 5.60
CA PRO A 241 -12.30 -15.37 4.74
C PRO A 241 -10.95 -14.70 4.45
N ALA A 242 -10.72 -13.48 4.97
CA ALA A 242 -9.46 -12.79 4.83
C ALA A 242 -8.27 -13.67 5.25
N TRP A 243 -7.21 -13.64 4.45
CA TRP A 243 -5.95 -14.32 4.76
C TRP A 243 -4.81 -13.36 5.06
N VAL A 244 -5.13 -12.09 5.29
CA VAL A 244 -4.15 -11.12 5.77
C VAL A 244 -3.49 -11.71 7.05
N ASN A 245 -2.16 -11.64 7.15
CA ASN A 245 -1.28 -12.30 8.15
C ASN A 245 -1.18 -13.84 8.13
N SER A 246 -2.27 -14.56 7.88
CA SER A 246 -2.35 -16.01 8.10
C SER A 246 -2.09 -16.86 6.84
N GLY A 247 -2.14 -16.23 5.66
CA GLY A 247 -1.93 -16.91 4.39
C GLY A 247 -3.13 -17.75 3.92
N PRO A 248 -3.20 -18.05 2.62
CA PRO A 248 -4.40 -18.58 1.99
C PRO A 248 -4.76 -20.00 2.47
N TYR A 249 -3.78 -20.82 2.86
CA TYR A 249 -4.02 -22.19 3.32
C TYR A 249 -4.74 -22.25 4.67
N ILE A 250 -4.43 -21.34 5.60
CA ILE A 250 -5.15 -21.28 6.87
C ILE A 250 -6.57 -20.74 6.66
N ALA A 251 -6.77 -19.78 5.74
CA ALA A 251 -8.13 -19.36 5.35
C ALA A 251 -8.93 -20.52 4.74
N LEU A 252 -8.31 -21.32 3.87
CA LEU A 252 -8.93 -22.49 3.26
C LEU A 252 -9.35 -23.53 4.31
N LEU A 253 -8.46 -23.87 5.24
CA LEU A 253 -8.74 -24.81 6.33
C LEU A 253 -9.96 -24.36 7.15
N TYR A 254 -10.01 -23.07 7.53
CA TYR A 254 -11.13 -22.53 8.29
C TYR A 254 -12.44 -22.60 7.50
N LEU A 255 -12.45 -22.14 6.24
CA LEU A 255 -13.65 -22.17 5.41
C LEU A 255 -14.18 -23.60 5.19
N MET A 256 -13.29 -24.56 4.92
CA MET A 256 -13.65 -25.94 4.64
C MET A 256 -14.06 -26.74 5.87
N THR A 257 -13.73 -26.28 7.08
CA THR A 257 -14.15 -26.91 8.34
C THR A 257 -15.44 -26.31 8.90
N GLN A 258 -15.91 -25.17 8.37
CA GLN A 258 -17.20 -24.61 8.78
C GLN A 258 -18.38 -25.36 8.17
N PRO A 259 -19.40 -25.77 8.95
CA PRO A 259 -20.58 -26.41 8.39
C PRO A 259 -21.30 -25.49 7.39
N ILE A 260 -21.40 -24.20 7.70
CA ILE A 260 -22.03 -23.18 6.87
C ILE A 260 -21.22 -21.88 6.91
N ASN A 261 -21.08 -21.23 5.75
CA ASN A 261 -20.52 -19.89 5.64
C ASN A 261 -21.54 -18.94 5.03
N PHE A 262 -21.44 -17.66 5.36
CA PHE A 262 -22.41 -16.64 4.97
C PHE A 262 -21.72 -15.49 4.26
N MET A 263 -22.23 -15.15 3.08
CA MET A 263 -21.84 -13.96 2.35
C MET A 263 -23.09 -13.26 1.81
N LYS A 264 -23.03 -11.93 1.66
CA LYS A 264 -24.06 -11.12 1.03
C LYS A 264 -23.44 -10.29 -0.08
N VAL A 265 -24.12 -10.22 -1.21
CA VAL A 265 -23.69 -9.46 -2.39
C VAL A 265 -24.68 -8.36 -2.65
N GLU A 266 -24.19 -7.16 -2.96
CA GLU A 266 -25.01 -6.03 -3.34
C GLU A 266 -24.42 -5.33 -4.56
N TYR A 267 -25.19 -5.26 -5.64
CA TYR A 267 -24.88 -4.44 -6.80
C TYR A 267 -25.35 -3.02 -6.55
N LEU A 268 -24.44 -2.06 -6.62
CA LEU A 268 -24.73 -0.63 -6.52
C LEU A 268 -25.09 -0.06 -7.89
N ASP A 269 -25.58 1.17 -7.88
CA ASP A 269 -25.92 1.90 -9.10
C ASP A 269 -24.70 2.12 -9.98
N VAL A 270 -24.93 2.10 -11.30
CA VAL A 270 -23.87 2.33 -12.29
C VAL A 270 -23.33 3.74 -12.14
N CYS A 271 -22.03 3.84 -11.93
CA CYS A 271 -21.32 5.10 -11.83
C CYS A 271 -20.83 5.51 -13.21
N VAL A 272 -21.39 6.58 -13.77
CA VAL A 272 -20.93 7.18 -15.02
C VAL A 272 -19.94 8.31 -14.70
N PRO A 273 -18.74 8.33 -15.32
CA PRO A 273 -17.76 9.39 -15.07
C PRO A 273 -18.22 10.72 -15.69
N THR A 274 -17.95 11.81 -14.99
CA THR A 274 -18.09 13.18 -15.50
C THR A 274 -16.92 13.55 -16.42
N SER A 275 -17.04 14.62 -17.20
CA SER A 275 -15.94 15.09 -18.07
C SER A 275 -14.65 15.39 -17.30
N HIS A 276 -14.75 15.93 -16.08
CA HIS A 276 -13.59 16.15 -15.20
C HIS A 276 -12.95 14.83 -14.76
N GLU A 277 -13.77 13.85 -14.41
CA GLU A 277 -13.33 12.52 -13.96
C GLU A 277 -12.70 11.68 -15.08
N MET A 278 -13.14 11.88 -16.32
CA MET A 278 -12.48 11.29 -17.49
C MET A 278 -11.04 11.80 -17.65
N ALA A 279 -10.80 13.09 -17.35
CA ALA A 279 -9.46 13.68 -17.36
C ALA A 279 -8.64 13.29 -16.12
N HIS A 280 -9.30 13.05 -14.98
CA HIS A 280 -8.66 12.73 -13.69
C HIS A 280 -9.19 11.41 -13.10
N PRO A 281 -8.71 10.25 -13.57
CA PRO A 281 -9.23 8.94 -13.15
C PRO A 281 -9.18 8.67 -11.64
N HIS A 282 -8.26 9.30 -10.90
CA HIS A 282 -8.19 9.22 -9.44
C HIS A 282 -9.46 9.76 -8.77
N SER A 283 -10.00 10.89 -9.26
CA SER A 283 -11.22 11.48 -8.71
C SER A 283 -12.44 10.55 -8.90
N PHE A 284 -12.50 9.84 -10.03
CA PHE A 284 -13.54 8.85 -10.29
C PHE A 284 -13.40 7.64 -9.36
N ALA A 285 -12.17 7.12 -9.24
CA ALA A 285 -11.85 6.01 -8.33
C ALA A 285 -12.24 6.35 -6.88
N ASP A 286 -11.96 7.57 -6.42
CA ASP A 286 -12.31 8.04 -5.08
C ASP A 286 -13.82 8.19 -4.87
N ARG A 287 -14.57 8.69 -5.86
CA ARG A 287 -16.04 8.75 -5.77
C ARG A 287 -16.63 7.35 -5.66
N VAL A 288 -16.18 6.42 -6.50
CA VAL A 288 -16.65 5.02 -6.48
C VAL A 288 -16.26 4.34 -5.17
N ARG A 289 -15.02 4.55 -4.68
CA ARG A 289 -14.55 4.07 -3.37
C ARG A 289 -15.44 4.56 -2.24
N ARG A 290 -15.77 5.85 -2.20
CA ARG A 290 -16.67 6.45 -1.20
C ARG A 290 -18.08 5.86 -1.25
N ASN A 291 -18.65 5.67 -2.45
CA ASN A 291 -19.96 5.03 -2.61
C ASN A 291 -19.96 3.59 -2.08
N MET A 292 -18.91 2.82 -2.39
CA MET A 292 -18.73 1.46 -1.89
C MET A 292 -18.54 1.42 -0.37
N ALA A 293 -17.75 2.35 0.18
CA ALA A 293 -17.52 2.47 1.62
C ALA A 293 -18.82 2.78 2.38
N GLN A 294 -19.62 3.71 1.86
CA GLN A 294 -20.93 4.05 2.41
C GLN A 294 -21.88 2.85 2.38
N ALA A 295 -21.94 2.11 1.27
CA ALA A 295 -22.74 0.90 1.20
C ALA A 295 -22.27 -0.14 2.23
N LEU A 296 -20.96 -0.41 2.30
CA LEU A 296 -20.37 -1.36 3.24
C LEU A 296 -20.52 -0.94 4.71
N GLY A 297 -20.69 0.36 5.00
CA GLY A 297 -20.72 0.91 6.35
C GLY A 297 -19.32 0.96 6.97
N VAL A 298 -18.28 1.17 6.16
CA VAL A 298 -16.87 1.18 6.58
C VAL A 298 -16.20 2.50 6.23
N GLN A 299 -15.08 2.80 6.89
CA GLN A 299 -14.25 3.97 6.57
C GLN A 299 -13.35 3.70 5.37
N VAL A 300 -12.86 4.78 4.75
CA VAL A 300 -11.79 4.73 3.75
C VAL A 300 -10.45 5.04 4.40
N THR A 301 -9.37 4.52 3.83
CA THR A 301 -8.00 4.80 4.27
C THR A 301 -7.08 4.97 3.06
N GLU A 302 -5.96 5.66 3.26
CA GLU A 302 -5.01 5.99 2.19
C GLU A 302 -3.91 4.95 2.01
N HIS A 303 -4.02 3.81 2.68
CA HIS A 303 -3.20 2.64 2.41
C HIS A 303 -3.35 2.14 0.98
N THR A 304 -2.30 1.50 0.48
CA THR A 304 -2.24 0.87 -0.85
C THR A 304 -1.60 -0.52 -0.75
N PHE A 305 -1.54 -1.26 -1.85
CA PHE A 305 -0.74 -2.49 -1.96
C PHE A 305 0.74 -2.30 -1.56
N LEU A 306 1.31 -1.10 -1.73
CA LEU A 306 2.71 -0.84 -1.36
C LEU A 306 2.91 -0.88 0.17
N ASP A 307 1.91 -0.48 0.95
CA ASP A 307 1.93 -0.61 2.41
C ASP A 307 1.95 -2.09 2.82
N ALA A 308 1.12 -2.92 2.19
CA ALA A 308 1.15 -4.36 2.44
C ALA A 308 2.52 -4.99 2.12
N LYS A 309 3.18 -4.52 1.05
CA LYS A 309 4.53 -4.96 0.68
C LYS A 309 5.59 -4.48 1.69
N LEU A 310 5.49 -3.23 2.16
CA LEU A 310 6.36 -2.72 3.23
C LEU A 310 6.18 -3.50 4.53
N ALA A 311 4.95 -3.84 4.92
CA ALA A 311 4.68 -4.61 6.12
C ALA A 311 5.41 -5.98 6.11
N ILE A 312 5.48 -6.63 4.95
CA ILE A 312 6.26 -7.88 4.78
C ILE A 312 7.76 -7.63 4.98
N GLU A 313 8.29 -6.52 4.44
CA GLU A 313 9.70 -6.15 4.64
C GLU A 313 9.99 -5.76 6.10
N ALA A 314 9.04 -5.15 6.81
CA ALA A 314 9.16 -4.80 8.22
C ALA A 314 9.32 -6.05 9.09
N VAL A 315 8.55 -7.11 8.83
CA VAL A 315 8.70 -8.40 9.54
C VAL A 315 10.11 -8.98 9.37
N LYS A 316 10.70 -8.86 8.16
CA LYS A 316 12.07 -9.34 7.90
C LYS A 316 13.12 -8.55 8.70
N LEU A 317 12.82 -7.32 9.07
CA LEU A 317 13.65 -6.45 9.90
C LEU A 317 13.29 -6.54 11.39
N HIS A 318 12.47 -7.51 11.80
CA HIS A 318 11.98 -7.68 13.17
C HIS A 318 11.17 -6.48 13.70
N GLN A 319 10.59 -5.68 12.81
CA GLN A 319 9.72 -4.57 13.14
C GLN A 319 8.24 -5.01 13.17
N PRO A 320 7.39 -4.38 14.02
CA PRO A 320 5.97 -4.70 14.08
C PRO A 320 5.25 -4.24 12.81
N ALA A 321 4.82 -5.22 12.00
CA ALA A 321 4.13 -4.99 10.73
C ALA A 321 2.87 -4.12 10.85
N ASP A 322 2.18 -4.21 11.99
CA ASP A 322 0.94 -3.47 12.24
C ASP A 322 1.14 -1.96 12.43
N LEU A 323 2.35 -1.56 12.84
CA LEU A 323 2.71 -0.16 13.13
C LEU A 323 3.55 0.47 12.00
N THR A 324 4.00 -0.35 11.06
CA THR A 324 4.95 0.05 10.02
C THR A 324 4.25 0.28 8.68
N LEU A 325 3.21 1.12 8.70
CA LEU A 325 2.44 1.51 7.51
C LEU A 325 2.61 3.00 7.26
N ALA A 326 2.79 3.39 6.01
CA ALA A 326 3.09 4.77 5.63
C ALA A 326 1.88 5.52 5.08
N GLU A 327 0.77 4.83 4.77
CA GLU A 327 -0.33 5.35 3.96
C GLU A 327 0.18 5.93 2.63
N PHE A 328 0.74 5.06 1.79
CA PHE A 328 1.38 5.48 0.53
C PHE A 328 0.50 6.35 -0.37
N GLY A 329 -0.83 6.26 -0.28
CA GLY A 329 -1.73 7.13 -1.04
C GLY A 329 -1.58 8.62 -0.69
N ILE A 330 -1.23 8.94 0.56
CA ILE A 330 -0.87 10.31 0.98
C ILE A 330 0.55 10.62 0.53
N MET A 331 1.50 9.71 0.79
CA MET A 331 2.92 9.93 0.52
C MET A 331 3.22 10.13 -0.97
N GLU A 332 2.58 9.37 -1.85
CA GLU A 332 2.69 9.50 -3.30
C GLU A 332 2.10 10.83 -3.80
N ARG A 333 0.99 11.30 -3.19
CA ARG A 333 0.31 12.54 -3.60
C ARG A 333 1.00 13.80 -3.10
N LEU A 334 1.50 13.80 -1.87
CA LEU A 334 2.12 14.97 -1.25
C LEU A 334 3.60 15.10 -1.59
N PHE A 335 4.32 13.97 -1.67
CA PHE A 335 5.78 13.96 -1.77
C PHE A 335 6.32 13.23 -3.01
N HIS A 336 5.44 12.70 -3.87
CA HIS A 336 5.84 11.85 -5.02
C HIS A 336 6.75 10.68 -4.61
N LEU A 337 6.54 10.16 -3.39
CA LEU A 337 7.36 9.12 -2.80
C LEU A 337 7.23 7.80 -3.58
N ASP A 338 8.36 7.23 -3.99
CA ASP A 338 8.39 5.91 -4.59
C ASP A 338 8.57 4.80 -3.53
N TYR A 339 8.39 3.55 -3.96
CA TYR A 339 8.56 2.39 -3.08
C TYR A 339 10.01 2.20 -2.60
N GLY A 340 11.00 2.59 -3.42
CA GLY A 340 12.42 2.42 -3.10
C GLY A 340 12.84 3.31 -1.93
N THR A 341 12.49 4.59 -2.00
CA THR A 341 12.73 5.57 -0.94
C THR A 341 12.01 5.18 0.35
N ALA A 342 10.75 4.74 0.26
CA ALA A 342 10.02 4.29 1.43
C ALA A 342 10.64 3.04 2.09
N LYS A 343 11.16 2.10 1.29
CA LYS A 343 11.91 0.95 1.79
C LYS A 343 13.22 1.36 2.46
N ALA A 344 13.95 2.33 1.90
CA ALA A 344 15.15 2.87 2.53
C ALA A 344 14.82 3.56 3.86
N CYS A 345 13.72 4.31 3.93
CA CYS A 345 13.22 4.89 5.18
C CYS A 345 12.89 3.80 6.22
N LEU A 346 12.29 2.69 5.81
CA LEU A 346 12.02 1.54 6.68
C LEU A 346 13.32 0.93 7.25
N GLN A 347 14.33 0.71 6.40
CA GLN A 347 15.62 0.20 6.87
C GLN A 347 16.27 1.14 7.88
N LYS A 348 16.21 2.45 7.60
CA LYS A 348 16.74 3.48 8.48
C LYS A 348 15.99 3.56 9.80
N PHE A 349 14.66 3.64 9.75
CA PHE A 349 13.79 3.59 10.93
C PHE A 349 14.10 2.38 11.81
N SER A 350 14.23 1.20 11.19
CA SER A 350 14.56 -0.03 11.92
C SER A 350 15.95 -0.03 12.56
N SER A 351 16.91 0.73 12.01
CA SER A 351 18.23 0.88 12.62
C SER A 351 18.23 1.87 13.80
N MET A 352 17.24 2.77 13.85
CA MET A 352 17.05 3.74 14.92
C MET A 352 16.20 3.17 16.07
N ASP A 353 15.18 2.36 15.77
CA ASP A 353 14.29 1.73 16.74
C ASP A 353 14.95 0.48 17.37
N VAL A 354 15.85 0.73 18.32
CA VAL A 354 16.59 -0.32 19.06
C VAL A 354 15.65 -1.17 19.92
N THR A 355 14.55 -0.58 20.41
CA THR A 355 13.57 -1.31 21.22
C THR A 355 12.61 -2.17 20.39
N HIS A 356 12.64 -2.04 19.06
CA HIS A 356 11.69 -2.67 18.13
C HIS A 356 10.24 -2.40 18.52
N SER A 357 9.97 -1.20 19.04
CA SER A 357 8.65 -0.83 19.54
C SER A 357 7.69 -0.41 18.43
N GLY A 358 8.20 -0.13 17.23
CA GLY A 358 7.46 0.48 16.12
C GLY A 358 7.33 2.00 16.21
N TYR A 359 8.00 2.62 17.19
CA TYR A 359 8.00 4.05 17.43
C TYR A 359 9.43 4.51 17.74
N LEU A 360 9.79 5.72 17.33
CA LEU A 360 11.05 6.34 17.72
C LEU A 360 10.81 7.35 18.83
N ARG A 361 11.38 7.08 20.01
CA ARG A 361 11.45 8.06 21.09
C ARG A 361 12.57 9.07 20.84
N ILE A 362 12.52 10.20 21.54
CA ILE A 362 13.52 11.27 21.37
C ILE A 362 14.94 10.79 21.67
N ASP A 363 15.12 9.93 22.66
CA ASP A 363 16.41 9.34 23.01
C ASP A 363 16.91 8.40 21.91
N GLU A 364 16.07 7.51 21.37
CA GLU A 364 16.42 6.63 20.24
C GLU A 364 16.81 7.44 19.00
N PHE A 365 15.98 8.43 18.65
CA PHE A 365 16.22 9.32 17.51
C PHE A 365 17.54 10.07 17.63
N LEU A 366 17.81 10.69 18.78
CA LEU A 366 19.04 11.46 18.98
C LEU A 366 20.29 10.58 19.14
N ASN A 367 20.17 9.43 19.79
CA ASN A 367 21.27 8.47 19.90
C ASN A 367 21.69 7.95 18.52
N ALA A 368 20.73 7.66 17.65
CA ALA A 368 21.04 7.22 16.28
C ALA A 368 21.75 8.31 15.45
N LEU A 369 21.45 9.59 15.73
CA LEU A 369 22.15 10.73 15.12
C LEU A 369 23.46 11.10 15.82
N ASN A 370 23.80 10.42 16.92
CA ASN A 370 24.89 10.82 17.81
C ASN A 370 24.78 12.29 18.24
N LEU A 371 23.58 12.82 18.48
CA LEU A 371 23.37 14.22 18.88
C LEU A 371 22.94 14.34 20.34
N PRO A 372 23.38 15.37 21.08
CA PRO A 372 22.90 15.60 22.43
C PRO A 372 21.46 16.16 22.44
N LEU A 373 20.75 15.94 23.54
CA LEU A 373 19.46 16.59 23.78
C LEU A 373 19.67 18.08 24.09
N THR A 374 19.19 18.94 23.21
CA THR A 374 19.25 20.40 23.30
C THR A 374 17.89 20.98 22.87
N PRO A 375 17.60 22.27 23.14
CA PRO A 375 16.39 22.91 22.62
C PRO A 375 16.26 22.79 21.09
N SER A 376 17.36 22.94 20.35
CA SER A 376 17.38 22.82 18.89
C SER A 376 17.09 21.38 18.42
N THR A 377 17.71 20.37 19.02
CA THR A 377 17.47 18.96 18.63
C THR A 377 16.09 18.47 19.06
N ARG A 378 15.51 19.05 20.11
CA ARG A 378 14.10 18.82 20.47
C ARG A 378 13.15 19.43 19.43
N GLU A 379 13.44 20.62 18.92
CA GLU A 379 12.64 21.23 17.85
C GLU A 379 12.72 20.42 16.55
N VAL A 380 13.88 19.81 16.24
CA VAL A 380 14.01 18.84 15.13
C VAL A 380 13.15 17.60 15.38
N PHE A 381 13.13 17.06 16.59
CA PHE A 381 12.25 15.92 16.89
C PHE A 381 10.77 16.28 16.68
N GLN A 382 10.36 17.47 17.13
CA GLN A 382 9.00 17.99 16.96
C GLN A 382 8.62 18.28 15.50
N LEU A 383 9.60 18.44 14.61
CA LEU A 383 9.35 18.53 13.16
C LEU A 383 8.74 17.23 12.61
N PHE A 384 9.21 16.09 13.13
CA PHE A 384 8.73 14.78 12.74
C PHE A 384 7.50 14.36 13.54
N ASP A 385 7.47 14.61 14.87
CA ASP A 385 6.32 14.31 15.74
C ASP A 385 5.19 15.34 15.54
N THR A 386 4.52 15.26 14.39
CA THR A 386 3.43 16.17 14.02
C THR A 386 2.22 16.09 14.95
N GLY A 387 2.08 14.97 15.68
CA GLY A 387 1.02 14.75 16.65
C GLY A 387 1.33 15.23 18.08
N ASP A 388 2.55 15.71 18.35
CA ASP A 388 3.05 16.07 19.70
C ASP A 388 2.78 14.96 20.75
N ARG A 389 3.02 13.70 20.35
CA ARG A 389 2.77 12.52 21.20
C ARG A 389 3.99 12.10 22.00
N GLY A 390 5.15 12.69 21.75
CA GLY A 390 6.44 12.35 22.35
C GLY A 390 7.12 11.15 21.67
N TYR A 391 6.63 10.72 20.51
CA TYR A 391 7.20 9.65 19.70
C TYR A 391 6.91 9.88 18.22
N ILE A 392 7.82 9.46 17.35
CA ILE A 392 7.66 9.50 15.90
C ILE A 392 7.21 8.11 15.43
N ASN A 393 6.05 8.02 14.79
CA ASN A 393 5.62 6.78 14.15
C ASN A 393 6.24 6.63 12.74
N PHE A 394 6.13 5.44 12.13
CA PHE A 394 6.76 5.22 10.81
C PHE A 394 6.21 6.15 9.71
N ARG A 395 4.91 6.44 9.73
CA ARG A 395 4.23 7.35 8.78
C ARG A 395 4.80 8.77 8.85
N GLU A 396 4.99 9.28 10.06
CA GLU A 396 5.60 10.58 10.34
C GLU A 396 7.07 10.63 9.95
N PHE A 397 7.81 9.57 10.27
CA PHE A 397 9.21 9.46 9.88
C PHE A 397 9.37 9.56 8.36
N VAL A 398 8.61 8.78 7.60
CA VAL A 398 8.62 8.80 6.13
C VAL A 398 8.25 10.18 5.59
N ALA A 399 7.20 10.80 6.15
CA ALA A 399 6.77 12.12 5.71
C ALA A 399 7.81 13.21 6.00
N GLY A 400 8.44 13.17 7.18
CA GLY A 400 9.53 14.07 7.57
C GLY A 400 10.73 13.94 6.64
N MET A 401 11.17 12.71 6.38
CA MET A 401 12.27 12.43 5.45
C MET A 401 11.94 12.91 4.03
N ALA A 402 10.75 12.57 3.53
CA ALA A 402 10.31 12.96 2.19
C ALA A 402 10.18 14.49 2.05
N PHE A 403 9.63 15.16 3.06
CA PHE A 403 9.53 16.62 3.10
C PHE A 403 10.91 17.27 3.01
N LEU A 404 11.85 16.85 3.86
CA LEU A 404 13.20 17.41 3.90
C LEU A 404 13.96 17.18 2.60
N SER A 405 13.82 16.00 1.98
CA SER A 405 14.41 15.70 0.67
C SER A 405 13.77 16.46 -0.49
N SER A 406 12.49 16.88 -0.36
CA SER A 406 11.74 17.57 -1.43
C SER A 406 11.92 19.10 -1.46
N GLN A 407 12.56 19.69 -0.44
CA GLN A 407 12.73 21.14 -0.38
C GLN A 407 13.62 21.64 -1.51
N THR A 408 13.12 22.59 -2.30
CA THR A 408 13.87 23.24 -3.38
C THR A 408 15.08 24.02 -2.85
N THR A 409 15.05 24.41 -1.57
CA THR A 409 16.17 25.02 -0.85
C THR A 409 17.19 24.01 -0.33
N PHE A 410 17.02 22.71 -0.56
CA PHE A 410 17.95 21.68 -0.09
C PHE A 410 19.38 22.01 -0.55
N SER A 411 19.57 22.26 -1.85
CA SER A 411 20.91 22.55 -2.39
C SER A 411 21.49 23.86 -1.85
N SER A 412 20.68 24.92 -1.72
CA SER A 412 21.17 26.22 -1.24
C SER A 412 21.47 26.23 0.26
N VAL A 413 20.68 25.51 1.07
CA VAL A 413 20.93 25.36 2.51
C VAL A 413 22.18 24.50 2.75
N VAL A 414 22.36 23.41 1.99
CA VAL A 414 23.57 22.58 2.06
C VAL A 414 24.80 23.40 1.67
N GLU A 415 24.72 24.21 0.63
CA GLU A 415 25.82 25.08 0.20
C GLU A 415 26.14 26.17 1.22
N ALA A 416 25.12 26.85 1.76
CA ALA A 416 25.30 27.83 2.81
C ALA A 416 25.90 27.22 4.09
N ALA A 417 25.50 26.01 4.44
CA ALA A 417 26.03 25.27 5.58
C ALA A 417 27.51 24.91 5.38
N PHE A 418 27.87 24.42 4.19
CA PHE A 418 29.27 24.11 3.86
C PHE A 418 30.15 25.35 3.92
N ARG A 419 29.74 26.44 3.25
CA ARG A 419 30.48 27.72 3.26
C ARG A 419 30.57 28.36 4.64
N ALA A 420 29.60 28.10 5.52
CA ALA A 420 29.66 28.58 6.89
C ALA A 420 30.64 27.78 7.77
N CYS A 421 30.91 26.52 7.39
CA CYS A 421 31.92 25.67 8.03
C CYS A 421 33.33 25.93 7.46
N ASP A 422 33.45 26.08 6.14
CA ASP A 422 34.69 26.35 5.39
C ASP A 422 35.11 27.82 5.58
N ARG A 423 36.05 28.05 6.50
CA ARG A 423 36.42 29.41 6.92
C ARG A 423 37.63 29.94 6.18
N ASP A 424 38.57 29.08 5.83
CA ASP A 424 39.75 29.47 5.05
C ASP A 424 39.47 29.46 3.54
N HIS A 425 38.28 29.00 3.13
CA HIS A 425 37.79 28.99 1.75
C HIS A 425 38.66 28.12 0.84
N ASP A 426 39.21 27.03 1.39
CA ASP A 426 40.01 26.06 0.64
C ASP A 426 39.16 25.06 -0.16
N GLY A 427 37.83 25.09 0.04
CA GLY A 427 36.86 24.24 -0.67
C GLY A 427 36.70 22.84 -0.07
N SER A 428 37.29 22.59 1.10
CA SER A 428 37.16 21.36 1.88
C SER A 428 36.86 21.69 3.34
N LEU A 429 36.47 20.71 4.15
CA LEU A 429 36.30 20.90 5.59
C LEU A 429 37.32 20.07 6.36
N SER A 430 38.22 20.75 7.05
CA SER A 430 39.15 20.10 7.98
C SER A 430 38.44 19.65 9.26
N GLN A 431 39.02 18.68 9.97
CA GLN A 431 38.49 18.22 11.26
C GLN A 431 38.30 19.36 12.26
N SER A 432 39.22 20.33 12.27
CA SER A 432 39.18 21.49 13.17
C SER A 432 38.02 22.44 12.85
N GLU A 433 37.64 22.57 11.58
CA GLU A 433 36.53 23.43 11.14
C GLU A 433 35.17 22.81 11.43
N VAL A 434 35.04 21.50 11.18
CA VAL A 434 33.83 20.75 11.57
C VAL A 434 33.66 20.76 13.08
N GLU A 435 34.73 20.49 13.84
CA GLU A 435 34.69 20.53 15.31
C GLU A 435 34.25 21.89 15.83
N ARG A 436 34.82 22.97 15.29
CA ARG A 436 34.44 24.35 15.67
C ARG A 436 32.98 24.64 15.33
N SER A 437 32.53 24.25 14.14
CA SER A 437 31.16 24.50 13.69
C SER A 437 30.13 23.72 14.52
N LEU A 438 30.42 22.45 14.83
CA LEU A 438 29.59 21.63 15.72
C LEU A 438 29.57 22.17 17.15
N LYS A 439 30.71 22.61 17.70
CA LYS A 439 30.76 23.24 19.05
C LYS A 439 29.99 24.57 19.12
N ASN A 440 29.95 25.33 18.02
CA ASN A 440 29.14 26.55 17.96
C ASN A 440 27.64 26.25 18.01
N ILE A 441 27.20 25.14 17.41
CA ILE A 441 25.79 24.72 17.42
C ILE A 441 25.45 23.98 18.73
N PHE A 442 26.38 23.16 19.22
CA PHE A 442 26.26 22.29 20.38
C PHE A 442 27.46 22.47 21.31
N PRO A 443 27.45 23.46 22.21
CA PRO A 443 28.60 23.77 23.08
C PRO A 443 29.09 22.57 23.91
N GLU A 444 28.16 21.71 24.34
CA GLU A 444 28.41 20.54 25.20
C GLU A 444 28.66 19.24 24.41
N ILE A 445 28.85 19.31 23.08
CA ILE A 445 29.10 18.12 22.27
C ILE A 445 30.48 17.53 22.60
N LYS A 446 30.50 16.23 22.89
CA LYS A 446 31.73 15.54 23.29
C LYS A 446 32.64 15.29 22.08
N ALA A 447 33.96 15.28 22.29
CA ALA A 447 34.94 15.12 21.21
C ALA A 447 34.85 13.76 20.49
N ASP A 448 34.44 12.70 21.20
CA ASP A 448 34.20 11.37 20.62
C ASP A 448 33.03 11.37 19.63
N VAL A 449 31.98 12.15 19.92
CA VAL A 449 30.83 12.34 19.03
C VAL A 449 31.23 13.12 17.77
N ILE A 450 31.99 14.20 17.93
CA ILE A 450 32.50 15.01 16.80
C ILE A 450 33.33 14.13 15.88
N LYS A 451 34.22 13.31 16.44
CA LYS A 451 35.03 12.37 15.67
C LYS A 451 34.17 11.37 14.90
N LYS A 452 33.17 10.75 15.54
CA LYS A 452 32.25 9.83 14.85
C LYS A 452 31.48 10.47 13.70
N LEU A 453 31.04 11.72 13.86
CA LEU A 453 30.36 12.46 12.80
C LEU A 453 31.31 12.80 11.65
N PHE A 454 32.55 13.18 11.96
CA PHE A 454 33.59 13.42 10.96
C PHE A 454 33.92 12.13 10.18
N ASP A 455 34.18 11.03 10.87
CA ASP A 455 34.48 9.72 10.27
C ASP A 455 33.29 9.19 9.42
N ALA A 456 32.06 9.63 9.70
CA ALA A 456 30.89 9.27 8.91
C ALA A 456 30.71 10.14 7.65
N LEU A 457 31.30 11.34 7.64
CA LEU A 457 31.31 12.28 6.51
C LEU A 457 32.48 12.02 5.55
N ASP A 458 33.66 11.69 6.09
CA ASP A 458 34.90 11.38 5.36
C ASP A 458 34.84 9.93 4.80
N LEU A 459 34.37 9.80 3.55
CA LEU A 459 34.07 8.50 2.95
C LEU A 459 35.33 7.83 2.38
N ASP A 460 36.28 8.63 1.88
CA ASP A 460 37.54 8.14 1.33
C ASP A 460 38.69 8.05 2.37
N GLN A 461 38.44 8.52 3.60
CA GLN A 461 39.34 8.50 4.75
C GLN A 461 40.62 9.31 4.49
N ASN A 462 40.53 10.38 3.71
CA ASN A 462 41.66 11.25 3.39
C ASN A 462 41.91 12.30 4.50
N GLY A 463 41.03 12.41 5.51
CA GLY A 463 41.14 13.32 6.64
C GLY A 463 40.57 14.72 6.40
N ILE A 464 39.91 14.96 5.27
CA ILE A 464 39.16 16.17 4.91
C ILE A 464 37.79 15.78 4.36
N ILE A 465 36.80 16.67 4.45
CA ILE A 465 35.48 16.42 3.86
C ILE A 465 35.30 17.32 2.64
N SER A 466 35.24 16.71 1.47
CA SER A 466 34.96 17.41 0.21
C SER A 466 33.50 17.89 0.13
N TRP A 467 33.23 18.82 -0.78
CA TRP A 467 31.88 19.26 -1.09
C TRP A 467 30.98 18.09 -1.49
N GLU A 468 31.48 17.17 -2.33
CA GLU A 468 30.76 16.00 -2.81
C GLU A 468 30.39 15.04 -1.66
N GLU A 469 31.30 14.82 -0.73
CA GLU A 469 31.06 13.98 0.46
C GLU A 469 30.02 14.61 1.38
N PHE A 470 30.16 15.90 1.68
CA PHE A 470 29.22 16.64 2.52
C PHE A 470 27.80 16.64 1.91
N GLN A 471 27.71 16.91 0.61
CA GLN A 471 26.44 16.91 -0.12
C GLN A 471 25.81 15.50 -0.15
N SER A 472 26.59 14.48 -0.50
CA SER A 472 26.14 13.08 -0.56
C SER A 472 25.65 12.58 0.80
N PHE A 473 26.35 12.94 1.88
CA PHE A 473 25.96 12.59 3.24
C PHE A 473 24.61 13.22 3.62
N LEU A 474 24.42 14.51 3.40
CA LEU A 474 23.16 15.18 3.74
C LEU A 474 22.00 14.73 2.85
N GLN A 475 22.25 14.33 1.60
CA GLN A 475 21.22 13.73 0.74
C GLN A 475 20.73 12.38 1.27
N ARG A 476 21.64 11.57 1.83
CA ARG A 476 21.31 10.27 2.45
C ARG A 476 20.75 10.42 3.87
N ASN A 477 21.07 11.53 4.53
CA ASN A 477 20.69 11.80 5.91
C ASN A 477 20.03 13.19 6.08
N PRO A 478 18.86 13.42 5.45
CA PRO A 478 18.18 14.70 5.46
C PRO A 478 17.76 15.17 6.87
N GLU A 479 17.69 14.29 7.86
CA GLU A 479 17.43 14.69 9.24
C GLU A 479 18.56 15.55 9.86
N TYR A 480 19.82 15.42 9.40
CA TYR A 480 20.88 16.37 9.78
C TYR A 480 20.67 17.75 9.13
N LEU A 481 20.02 17.81 7.96
CA LEU A 481 19.63 19.08 7.37
C LEU A 481 18.63 19.81 8.26
N ALA A 482 17.65 19.09 8.82
CA ALA A 482 16.70 19.68 9.77
C ALA A 482 17.42 20.31 10.97
N VAL A 483 18.45 19.65 11.49
CA VAL A 483 19.30 20.19 12.57
C VAL A 483 19.96 21.50 12.16
N ILE A 484 20.57 21.55 10.97
CA ILE A 484 21.22 22.75 10.44
C ILE A 484 20.20 23.88 10.26
N MET A 485 19.04 23.59 9.68
CA MET A 485 17.97 24.58 9.42
C MET A 485 17.40 25.17 10.71
N VAL A 486 17.25 24.36 11.76
CA VAL A 486 16.78 24.82 13.07
C VAL A 486 17.86 25.64 13.78
N ALA A 487 19.11 25.17 13.74
CA ALA A 487 20.24 25.83 14.40
C ALA A 487 20.63 27.16 13.76
N ARG A 488 20.54 27.26 12.43
CA ARG A 488 20.94 28.43 11.63
C ARG A 488 19.83 28.83 10.66
N PRO A 489 18.73 29.43 11.16
CA PRO A 489 17.58 29.80 10.34
C PRO A 489 17.89 30.82 9.25
N GLU A 490 18.98 31.57 9.35
CA GLU A 490 19.44 32.50 8.32
C GLU A 490 19.76 31.81 6.97
N PHE A 491 19.99 30.49 6.98
CA PHE A 491 20.18 29.73 5.75
C PHE A 491 18.85 29.52 5.00
N LEU A 492 17.71 29.58 5.70
CA LEU A 492 16.35 29.55 5.14
C LEU A 492 15.97 30.93 4.55
N GLY A 493 16.58 31.31 3.44
CA GLY A 493 16.30 32.59 2.79
C GLY A 493 17.49 33.30 2.19
N ALA A 494 18.68 32.68 2.23
CA ALA A 494 19.80 33.09 1.39
C ALA A 494 19.40 32.94 -0.08
N ARG A 495 18.76 33.97 -0.64
CA ARG A 495 18.92 34.28 -2.06
C ARG A 495 20.40 34.62 -2.20
N LEU A 496 21.14 33.74 -2.85
CA LEU A 496 22.41 34.12 -3.45
C LEU A 496 22.17 35.27 -4.43
#